data_AF-A0A3E0U6B1-F1
#
_entry.id   AF-A0A3E0U6B1-F1
#
_cell.length_a   1.000
_cell.length_b   1.000
_cell.length_c   1.000
_cell.angle_alpha   90.00
_cell.angle_beta   90.00
_cell.angle_gamma   90.00
#
_symmetry.space_group_name_H-M   'P 1'
#
loop_
_entity.id
_entity.type
_entity.pdbx_description
1 polymer ?
#
loop_
_entity_poly.entity_id
_entity_poly.type
_entity_poly.pdbx_seq_one_letter_code
_entity_poly.pdbx_strand_id
1 'polypeptide(L)' 'MALRSEERIREGRRARLRAEVYHALDNKPIEVQCIYLRPEQRNQFMRGWQSVSLVDIHHAIKRAKQQREKSCL' A
#
# COMPACT_ATOMS: atom_id res chain seq x y z
N MET A 1 11.95 22.58 1.61
CA MET A 1 11.67 21.65 0.49
C MET A 1 12.13 20.24 0.86
N ALA A 2 11.29 19.46 1.55
CA ALA A 2 11.54 18.05 1.93
C ALA A 2 10.52 17.08 1.28
N LEU A 3 9.78 17.56 0.27
CA LEU A 3 8.58 16.93 -0.29
C LEU A 3 8.82 15.50 -0.79
N ARG A 4 9.96 15.26 -1.46
CA ARG A 4 10.23 13.99 -2.15
C ARG A 4 10.41 12.78 -1.23
N SER A 5 10.86 12.97 0.00
CA SER A 5 11.12 11.84 0.92
C SER A 5 9.83 11.34 1.56
N GLU A 6 8.96 12.26 1.97
CA GLU A 6 7.64 11.91 2.53
C GLU A 6 6.72 11.30 1.48
N GLU A 7 6.81 11.77 0.22
CA GLU A 7 6.08 11.17 -0.90
C GLU A 7 6.42 9.70 -1.07
N ARG A 8 7.71 9.33 -1.05
CA ARG A 8 8.16 7.93 -1.17
C ARG A 8 7.65 7.05 -0.03
N ILE A 9 7.64 7.57 1.19
CA ILE A 9 7.07 6.87 2.35
C ILE A 9 5.57 6.64 2.15
N ARG A 10 4.84 7.66 1.68
CA ARG A 10 3.40 7.54 1.39
C ARG A 10 3.13 6.54 0.26
N GLU A 11 3.97 6.50 -0.77
CA GLU A 11 3.87 5.53 -1.85
C GLU A 11 4.08 4.10 -1.35
N GLY A 12 5.09 3.86 -0.51
CA GLY A 12 5.31 2.55 0.12
C GLY A 12 4.11 2.11 0.94
N ARG A 13 3.53 3.02 1.74
CA ARG A 13 2.31 2.76 2.53
C ARG A 13 1.13 2.37 1.63
N ARG A 14 0.90 3.14 0.56
CA ARG A 14 -0.18 2.88 -0.41
C ARG A 14 0.02 1.56 -1.15
N ALA A 15 1.25 1.26 -1.54
CA ALA A 15 1.59 0.02 -2.23
C ALA A 15 1.29 -1.20 -1.36
N ARG A 16 1.65 -1.17 -0.06
CA ARG A 16 1.33 -2.27 0.87
C ARG A 16 -0.17 -2.45 1.00
N LEU A 17 -0.91 -1.38 1.29
CA LEU A 17 -2.37 -1.44 1.42
C LEU A 17 -3.03 -1.98 0.16
N ARG A 18 -2.57 -1.58 -1.02
CA ARG A 18 -3.08 -2.07 -2.30
C ARG A 18 -2.81 -3.56 -2.49
N ALA A 19 -1.59 -4.03 -2.19
CA ALA A 19 -1.25 -5.44 -2.29
C ALA A 19 -2.10 -6.30 -1.35
N GLU A 20 -2.31 -5.86 -0.11
CA GLU A 20 -3.15 -6.53 0.88
C GLU A 20 -4.63 -6.57 0.45
N VAL A 21 -5.14 -5.47 -0.08
CA VAL A 21 -6.51 -5.42 -0.62
C VAL A 21 -6.68 -6.38 -1.79
N TYR A 22 -5.72 -6.42 -2.73
CA TYR A 22 -5.77 -7.36 -3.86
C TYR A 22 -5.61 -8.81 -3.45
N HIS A 23 -4.80 -9.08 -2.43
CA HIS A 23 -4.72 -10.40 -1.84
C HIS A 23 -6.07 -10.81 -1.24
N ALA A 24 -6.69 -9.93 -0.45
CA ALA A 24 -7.96 -10.22 0.19
C ALA A 24 -9.17 -10.32 -0.78
N LEU A 25 -9.13 -9.61 -1.91
CA LEU A 25 -10.24 -9.56 -2.87
C LEU A 25 -10.11 -10.54 -4.03
N ASP A 26 -8.89 -10.68 -4.58
CA ASP A 26 -8.64 -11.41 -5.81
C ASP A 26 -7.59 -12.53 -5.62
N ASN A 27 -7.22 -12.82 -4.37
CA ASN A 27 -6.23 -13.84 -3.98
C ASN A 27 -4.86 -13.67 -4.67
N LYS A 28 -4.49 -12.44 -5.02
CA LYS A 28 -3.19 -12.12 -5.65
C LYS A 28 -2.05 -12.19 -4.62
N PRO A 29 -0.83 -12.59 -5.02
CA PRO A 29 0.30 -12.59 -4.10
C PRO A 29 0.65 -11.18 -3.62
N ILE A 30 1.10 -11.06 -2.36
CA ILE A 30 1.54 -9.80 -1.78
C ILE A 30 2.98 -9.54 -2.19
N GLU A 31 3.16 -8.78 -3.27
CA GLU A 31 4.48 -8.44 -3.82
C GLU A 31 4.83 -6.97 -3.61
N VAL A 32 6.10 -6.70 -3.28
CA VAL A 32 6.61 -5.34 -3.16
C VAL A 32 6.99 -4.81 -4.53
N GLN A 33 6.18 -3.90 -5.08
CA GLN A 33 6.51 -3.20 -6.33
C GLN A 33 7.13 -1.83 -6.02
N CYS A 34 8.47 -1.77 -6.00
CA CYS A 34 9.23 -0.54 -5.79
C CYS A 34 9.94 -0.11 -7.08
N ILE A 35 9.64 1.09 -7.58
CA ILE A 35 10.22 1.66 -8.81
C ILE A 35 11.59 2.33 -8.59
N TYR A 36 12.01 2.49 -7.33
CA TYR A 36 13.20 3.25 -6.97
C TYR A 36 14.47 2.40 -7.06
N LEU A 37 15.38 2.79 -7.95
CA LEU A 37 16.68 2.13 -8.14
C LEU A 37 17.72 2.53 -7.08
N ARG A 38 17.66 3.78 -6.59
CA ARG A 38 18.63 4.27 -5.60
C ARG A 38 18.34 3.68 -4.21
N PRO A 39 19.33 3.12 -3.50
CA PRO A 39 19.13 2.50 -2.19
C PRO A 39 18.45 3.40 -1.17
N GLU A 40 18.83 4.68 -1.09
CA GLU A 40 18.23 5.64 -0.14
C GLU A 40 16.73 5.84 -0.39
N GLN A 41 16.34 5.94 -1.67
CA GLN A 41 14.95 6.11 -2.08
C GLN A 41 14.14 4.84 -1.83
N ARG A 42 14.74 3.67 -2.13
CA ARG A 42 14.16 2.37 -1.81
C ARG A 42 13.95 2.22 -0.31
N ASN A 43 14.91 2.62 0.52
CA ASN A 43 14.78 2.56 1.98
C ASN A 43 13.63 3.45 2.48
N GLN A 44 13.47 4.65 1.91
CA GLN A 44 12.33 5.52 2.24
C GLN A 44 10.99 4.88 1.85
N PHE A 45 10.91 4.26 0.67
CA PHE A 45 9.74 3.51 0.26
C PHE A 45 9.46 2.33 1.19
N MET A 46 10.48 1.53 1.51
CA MET A 46 10.36 0.35 2.37
C MET A 46 9.95 0.71 3.80
N ARG A 47 10.41 1.86 4.33
CA ARG A 47 9.91 2.41 5.60
C ARG A 47 8.41 2.63 5.56
N GLY A 48 7.90 3.22 4.48
CA GLY A 48 6.47 3.37 4.24
C GLY A 48 5.73 2.03 4.18
N TRP A 49 6.27 1.07 3.44
CA TRP A 49 5.71 -0.28 3.30
C TRP A 49 5.60 -1.01 4.65
N GLN A 50 6.66 -0.92 5.48
CA GLN A 50 6.73 -1.55 6.80
C GLN A 50 5.94 -0.79 7.87
N SER A 51 5.63 0.50 7.66
CA SER A 51 4.85 1.33 8.60
C SER A 51 3.37 0.96 8.69
N VAL A 52 2.87 0.12 7.78
CA VAL A 52 1.45 -0.25 7.71
C VAL A 52 1.12 -1.24 8.81
N SER A 53 0.17 -0.87 9.66
CA SER A 53 -0.32 -1.74 10.73
C SER A 53 -1.42 -2.70 10.24
N LEU A 54 -1.67 -3.78 10.99
CA LEU A 54 -2.80 -4.67 10.74
C LEU A 54 -4.15 -3.93 10.76
N VAL A 55 -4.28 -2.91 11.61
CA VAL A 55 -5.49 -2.08 11.70
C VAL A 55 -5.73 -1.33 10.40
N ASP A 56 -4.67 -0.74 9.83
CA ASP A 56 -4.74 -0.06 8.53
C ASP A 56 -5.16 -1.02 7.41
N ILE A 57 -4.63 -2.24 7.41
CA ILE A 57 -4.96 -3.28 6.44
C ILE A 57 -6.42 -3.68 6.55
N HIS A 58 -6.90 -3.98 7.76
CA HIS A 58 -8.29 -4.36 8.00
C HIS A 58 -9.26 -3.26 7.57
N HIS A 59 -8.94 -2.00 7.88
CA HIS A 59 -9.74 -0.86 7.44
C HIS A 59 -9.76 -0.76 5.91
N ALA A 60 -8.62 -0.86 5.25
CA ALA A 60 -8.51 -0.78 3.80
C ALA A 60 -9.31 -1.90 3.09
N ILE A 61 -9.21 -3.14 3.57
CA ILE A 61 -9.97 -4.28 3.05
C ILE A 61 -11.47 -4.06 3.24
N LYS A 62 -11.90 -3.66 4.44
CA LYS A 62 -13.32 -3.40 4.73
C LYS A 62 -13.88 -2.33 3.79
N ARG A 63 -13.16 -1.22 3.61
CA ARG A 63 -13.55 -0.14 2.70
C ARG A 63 -13.62 -0.60 1.26
N ALA A 64 -12.65 -1.40 0.81
CA ALA A 64 -12.61 -1.90 -0.56
C ALA A 64 -13.76 -2.89 -0.86
N LYS A 65 -14.11 -3.76 0.10
CA LYS A 65 -15.28 -4.65 0.00
C LYS A 65 -16.58 -3.84 -0.14
N GLN A 66 -16.79 -2.86 0.75
CA GLN A 66 -17.97 -1.98 0.69
C GLN A 66 -18.08 -1.19 -0.63
N GLN A 67 -16.95 -0.77 -1.21
CA GLN A 67 -16.95 -0.10 -2.52
C GLN A 67 -17.33 -1.06 -3.65
N ARG A 68 -16.80 -2.30 -3.64
CA ARG A 68 -17.11 -3.32 -4.65
C ARG A 68 -18.60 -3.72 -4.62
N GLU A 69 -19.18 -3.80 -3.42
CA GLU A 69 -20.61 -4.04 -3.23
C GLU A 69 -21.46 -2.88 -3.78
N LYS A 70 -21.07 -1.63 -3.50
CA LYS A 70 -21.77 -0.44 -4.01
C LYS A 70 -21.66 -0.27 -5.53
N SER A 71 -20.58 -0.76 -6.16
CA SER A 71 -20.42 -0.70 -7.62
C SER A 71 -21.20 -1.80 -8.36
N CYS A 72 -21.76 -2.78 -7.64
CA CYS A 72 -22.57 -3.86 -8.22
C CYS A 72 -24.08 -3.60 -8.12
N LEU A 73 -24.47 -2.44 -7.56
CA LEU A 73 -25.84 -1.90 -7.50
C LEU A 73 -25.93 -0.68 -8.41
#